data_AF-A0A9D8S4T3-F1
#
_entry.id   AF-A0A9D8S4T3-F1
#
_cell.length_a   1.000
_cell.length_b   1.000
_cell.length_c   1.000
_cell.angle_alpha   90.00
_cell.angle_beta   90.00
_cell.angle_gamma   90.00
#
_symmetry.space_group_name_H-M   'P 1'
#
loop_
_entity.id
_entity.type
_entity.pdbx_description
1 polymer ?
#
loop_
_entity_poly.entity_id
_entity_poly.type
_entity_poly.pdbx_seq_one_letter_code
_entity_poly.pdbx_strand_id
1 'polypeptide(L)'
;MRFIKILMIGLWLVSKMVYAAEPAEFDPTATNKNLDKMITELNGKNKTKIEAEEFLNTLNVTLSDAQNAQKQYTLELANITKKIEALKSATNDGETALPGIVKELEQYEEKAGKYKYMLAQNALVIAKIDEINTLILKKRNRELINDILVKQSSIFQPEEFWHSLLSFGGFLQEILVSPFNWYKKLTPEQRENALNSLAMLAFMLAVALIAAVIIKSFILRHYGYNLDISVPSYGQKFKAAVWIFIAKGAIAAAIIAALLMWLERFELMKDSEFAILLKIFAAYLLYFLIFRAAVLASFAPKN
;
A
#
# COMPACT_ATOMS: atom_id res chain seq x y z
N MET A 1 59.69 31.94 9.93
CA MET A 1 58.72 32.41 10.96
C MET A 1 57.33 32.82 10.41
N ARG A 2 56.97 32.54 9.14
CA ARG A 2 55.65 32.87 8.57
C ARG A 2 54.70 31.67 8.38
N PHE A 3 55.21 30.44 8.34
CA PHE A 3 54.39 29.24 8.19
C PHE A 3 53.72 28.75 9.48
N ILE A 4 54.32 29.01 10.65
CA ILE A 4 53.75 28.63 11.95
C ILE A 4 52.57 29.53 12.35
N LYS A 5 52.53 30.79 11.87
CA LYS A 5 51.38 31.70 12.11
C LYS A 5 50.16 31.33 11.27
N ILE A 6 50.32 30.78 10.08
CA ILE A 6 49.19 30.36 9.23
C ILE A 6 48.54 29.08 9.77
N LEU A 7 49.33 28.16 10.33
CA LEU A 7 48.81 26.95 10.97
C LEU A 7 48.09 27.24 12.30
N MET A 8 48.54 28.25 13.07
CA MET A 8 47.81 28.70 14.27
C MET A 8 46.53 29.49 13.97
N ILE A 9 46.45 30.20 12.85
CA ILE A 9 45.19 30.87 12.43
C ILE A 9 44.19 29.84 11.90
N GLY A 10 44.66 28.77 11.24
CA GLY A 10 43.83 27.62 10.88
C GLY A 10 43.29 26.87 12.10
N LEU A 11 44.10 26.71 13.15
CA LEU A 11 43.67 26.07 14.40
C LEU A 11 42.75 26.96 15.26
N TRP A 12 42.79 28.28 15.06
CA TRP A 12 41.90 29.22 15.73
C TRP A 12 40.56 29.44 15.00
N LEU A 13 40.49 29.15 13.69
CA LEU A 13 39.25 29.20 12.90
C LEU A 13 38.43 27.90 12.97
N VAL A 14 39.06 26.74 13.19
CA VAL A 14 38.30 25.48 13.40
C VAL A 14 37.72 25.41 14.83
N SER A 15 38.31 26.10 15.80
CA SER A 15 37.79 26.15 17.18
C SER A 15 36.54 27.04 17.34
N LYS A 16 36.20 27.88 16.34
CA LYS A 16 34.96 28.67 16.34
C LYS A 16 33.82 28.07 15.52
N MET A 17 34.02 26.92 14.86
CA MET A 17 32.97 26.25 14.07
C MET A 17 32.36 25.02 14.74
N VAL A 18 32.70 24.78 16.02
CA VAL A 18 31.96 23.89 16.92
C VAL A 18 31.55 24.69 18.16
N TYR A 19 30.87 25.82 17.96
CA TYR A 19 29.72 26.05 18.81
C TYR A 19 28.66 25.12 18.25
N ALA A 20 28.54 23.93 18.83
CA ALA A 20 27.31 23.18 18.74
C ALA A 20 26.22 24.19 19.10
N ALA A 21 25.39 24.57 18.12
CA ALA A 21 24.13 25.22 18.44
C ALA A 21 23.50 24.32 19.50
N GLU A 22 23.25 24.87 20.70
CA GLU A 22 22.40 24.20 21.67
C GLU A 22 21.18 23.70 20.88
N PRO A 23 20.84 22.40 20.97
CA PRO A 23 19.70 21.88 20.22
C PRO A 23 18.53 22.81 20.55
N ALA A 24 17.96 23.45 19.52
CA ALA A 24 16.99 24.52 19.68
C ALA A 24 15.96 24.08 20.72
N GLU A 25 15.94 24.76 21.86
CA GLU A 25 15.06 24.41 22.97
C GLU A 25 13.63 24.44 22.43
N PHE A 26 12.95 23.30 22.49
CA PHE A 26 11.60 23.14 21.97
C PHE A 26 10.70 24.22 22.60
N ASP A 27 10.17 25.14 21.79
CA ASP A 27 9.27 26.19 22.29
C ASP A 27 7.81 25.73 22.16
N PRO A 28 7.15 25.32 23.26
CA PRO A 28 5.77 24.86 23.20
C PRO A 28 4.80 25.99 22.83
N THR A 29 5.14 27.26 23.08
CA THR A 29 4.26 28.40 22.79
C THR A 29 4.25 28.71 21.29
N ALA A 30 5.42 28.80 20.67
CA ALA A 30 5.52 28.95 19.21
C ALA A 30 4.93 27.74 18.48
N THR A 31 5.19 26.53 18.97
CA THR A 31 4.65 25.29 18.41
C THR A 31 3.12 25.27 18.47
N ASN A 32 2.52 25.66 19.60
CA ASN A 32 1.07 25.77 19.74
C ASN A 32 0.45 26.71 18.70
N LYS A 33 1.09 27.85 18.42
CA LYS A 33 0.62 28.80 17.39
C LYS A 33 0.71 28.22 15.99
N ASN A 34 1.74 27.41 15.70
CA ASN A 34 1.86 26.73 14.41
C ASN A 34 0.80 25.63 14.25
N LEU A 35 0.52 24.87 15.31
CA LEU A 35 -0.56 23.88 15.30
C LEU A 35 -1.95 24.53 15.15
N ASP A 36 -2.19 25.70 15.75
CA ASP A 36 -3.43 26.47 15.54
C ASP A 36 -3.62 26.87 14.06
N LYS A 37 -2.53 27.24 13.39
CA LYS A 37 -2.56 27.50 11.94
C LYS A 37 -2.92 26.24 11.17
N MET A 38 -2.30 25.09 11.51
CA MET A 38 -2.63 23.81 10.87
C MET A 38 -4.10 23.42 11.07
N ILE A 39 -4.65 23.59 12.28
CA ILE A 39 -6.08 23.35 12.55
C ILE A 39 -6.96 24.27 11.69
N THR A 40 -6.62 25.56 11.61
CA THR A 40 -7.36 26.53 10.80
C THR A 40 -7.32 26.18 9.32
N GLU A 41 -6.13 25.83 8.82
CA GLU A 41 -5.89 25.41 7.46
C GLU A 41 -6.64 24.13 7.11
N LEU A 42 -6.60 23.13 8.00
CA LEU A 42 -7.31 21.87 7.85
C LEU A 42 -8.82 22.04 7.92
N ASN A 43 -9.36 23.06 8.59
CA ASN A 43 -10.79 23.36 8.54
C ASN A 43 -11.22 24.09 7.24
N GLY A 44 -10.27 24.58 6.43
CA GLY A 44 -10.51 25.18 5.12
C GLY A 44 -11.09 24.22 4.07
N LYS A 45 -11.72 24.76 3.01
CA LYS A 45 -12.51 23.98 2.04
C LYS A 45 -11.72 23.20 0.97
N ASN A 46 -10.46 23.52 0.69
CA ASN A 46 -9.70 22.95 -0.44
C ASN A 46 -8.26 22.60 -0.04
N LYS A 47 -7.99 21.44 0.56
CA LYS A 47 -6.60 20.97 0.77
C LYS A 47 -6.46 19.54 0.29
N THR A 48 -5.46 19.30 -0.56
CA THR A 48 -5.27 18.03 -1.28
C THR A 48 -4.53 17.00 -0.43
N LYS A 49 -4.57 15.72 -0.85
CA LYS A 49 -3.86 14.58 -0.23
C LYS A 49 -2.36 14.84 0.04
N ILE A 50 -1.70 15.62 -0.81
CA ILE A 50 -0.25 15.93 -0.71
C ILE A 50 0.04 16.79 0.54
N GLU A 51 -0.84 17.73 0.88
CA GLU A 51 -0.67 18.57 2.08
C GLU A 51 -0.88 17.76 3.38
N ALA A 52 -1.71 16.71 3.35
CA ALA A 52 -1.94 15.86 4.51
C ALA A 52 -0.72 15.00 4.88
N GLU A 53 0.06 14.53 3.91
CA GLU A 53 1.27 13.74 4.15
C GLU A 53 2.39 14.61 4.74
N GLU A 54 2.53 15.85 4.27
CA GLU A 54 3.46 16.83 4.84
C GLU A 54 3.11 17.16 6.29
N PHE A 55 1.82 17.39 6.60
CA PHE A 55 1.37 17.58 7.98
C PHE A 55 1.68 16.37 8.86
N LEU A 56 1.42 15.15 8.41
CA LEU A 56 1.70 13.95 9.22
C LEU A 56 3.19 13.80 9.55
N ASN A 57 4.08 14.12 8.62
CA ASN A 57 5.52 14.09 8.87
C ASN A 57 5.91 15.15 9.92
N THR A 58 5.43 16.39 9.77
CA THR A 58 5.68 17.45 10.75
C THR A 58 5.12 17.11 12.12
N LEU A 59 3.93 16.50 12.20
CA LEU A 59 3.30 16.09 13.48
C LEU A 59 4.09 14.98 14.18
N ASN A 60 4.61 14.00 13.46
CA ASN A 60 5.40 12.92 14.05
C ASN A 60 6.71 13.45 14.65
N VAL A 61 7.40 14.35 13.93
CA VAL A 61 8.61 15.01 14.43
C VAL A 61 8.27 15.87 15.66
N THR A 62 7.23 16.70 15.55
CA THR A 62 6.80 17.60 16.65
C THR A 62 6.35 16.81 17.89
N LEU A 63 5.69 15.66 17.72
CA LEU A 63 5.28 14.79 18.83
C LEU A 63 6.50 14.19 19.54
N SER A 64 7.50 13.73 18.79
CA SER A 64 8.76 13.24 19.34
C SER A 64 9.48 14.34 20.13
N ASP A 65 9.56 15.54 19.55
CA ASP A 65 10.20 16.69 20.20
C ASP A 65 9.44 17.13 21.46
N ALA A 66 8.11 17.18 21.40
CA ALA A 66 7.24 17.47 22.56
C ALA A 66 7.41 16.42 23.67
N GLN A 67 7.49 15.13 23.35
CA GLN A 67 7.73 14.07 24.34
C GLN A 67 9.12 14.16 24.98
N ASN A 68 10.13 14.52 24.19
CA ASN A 68 11.48 14.72 24.71
C ASN A 68 11.54 15.97 25.60
N ALA A 69 10.93 17.08 25.18
CA ALA A 69 10.82 18.30 25.99
C ALA A 69 10.05 18.04 27.29
N GLN A 70 8.97 17.25 27.25
CA GLN A 70 8.22 16.85 28.44
C GLN A 70 9.12 16.16 29.48
N LYS A 71 9.94 15.21 29.04
CA LYS A 71 10.90 14.50 29.91
C LYS A 71 11.90 15.48 30.51
N GLN A 72 12.47 16.38 29.69
CA GLN A 72 13.45 17.36 30.16
C GLN A 72 12.84 18.32 31.19
N TYR A 73 11.67 18.92 30.90
CA TYR A 73 11.01 19.83 31.85
C TYR A 73 10.59 19.12 33.15
N THR A 74 10.19 17.86 33.08
CA THR A 74 9.85 17.07 34.27
C THR A 74 11.09 16.82 35.13
N LEU A 75 12.23 16.49 34.51
CA LEU A 75 13.51 16.31 35.21
C LEU A 75 13.99 17.62 35.86
N GLU A 76 13.96 18.73 35.13
CA GLU A 76 14.38 20.03 35.66
C GLU A 76 13.46 20.54 36.77
N LEU A 77 12.15 20.35 36.63
CA LEU A 77 11.19 20.67 37.68
C LEU A 77 11.46 19.85 38.95
N ALA A 78 11.75 18.55 38.81
CA ALA A 78 12.08 17.69 39.94
C ALA A 78 13.39 18.12 40.62
N ASN A 79 14.41 18.51 39.83
CA ASN A 79 15.67 19.02 40.35
C ASN A 79 15.49 20.33 41.13
N ILE A 80 14.76 21.29 40.57
CA ILE A 80 14.46 22.57 41.24
C ILE A 80 13.61 22.37 42.49
N THR A 81 12.62 21.47 42.44
CA THR A 81 11.78 21.16 43.61
C THR A 81 12.62 20.64 44.77
N LYS A 82 13.58 19.74 44.52
CA LYS A 82 14.53 19.28 45.55
C LYS A 82 15.36 20.42 46.15
N LYS A 83 15.79 21.39 45.34
CA LYS A 83 16.53 22.58 45.82
C LYS A 83 15.65 23.46 46.70
N ILE A 84 14.39 23.69 46.30
CA ILE A 84 13.41 24.42 47.09
C ILE A 84 13.18 23.73 48.44
N GLU A 85 12.99 22.41 48.45
CA GLU A 85 12.80 21.61 49.67
C GLU A 85 14.00 21.69 50.61
N ALA A 86 15.22 21.56 50.08
CA ALA A 86 16.45 21.69 50.86
C ALA A 86 16.58 23.08 51.50
N LEU A 87 16.33 24.14 50.74
CA LEU A 87 16.37 25.52 51.25
C LEU A 87 15.28 25.78 52.30
N LYS A 88 14.05 25.26 52.11
CA LYS A 88 12.96 25.36 53.10
C LYS A 88 13.27 24.58 54.38
N SER A 89 13.92 23.42 54.28
CA SER A 89 14.35 22.66 55.45
C SER A 89 15.43 23.38 56.25
N ALA A 90 16.28 24.18 55.60
CA ALA A 90 17.31 24.99 56.25
C ALA A 90 16.77 26.24 56.99
N THR A 91 15.50 26.61 56.77
CA THR A 91 14.85 27.75 57.43
C THR A 91 13.90 27.36 58.56
N ASN A 92 13.64 26.06 58.76
CA ASN A 92 12.82 25.56 59.86
C ASN A 92 13.72 25.29 61.07
N ASP A 93 14.02 26.34 61.84
CA ASP A 93 14.42 26.25 63.26
C ASP A 93 14.36 27.62 63.97
N GLY A 94 13.23 28.34 63.82
CA GLY A 94 12.90 29.50 64.68
C GLY A 94 13.76 30.76 64.52
N GLU A 95 14.77 30.77 63.66
CA GLU A 95 15.54 31.97 63.28
C GLU A 95 14.99 32.64 62.02
N THR A 96 14.93 33.97 62.04
CA THR A 96 14.56 34.79 60.89
C THR A 96 15.41 34.41 59.68
N ALA A 97 14.78 33.87 58.64
CA ALA A 97 15.49 33.41 57.44
C ALA A 97 16.41 34.50 56.88
N LEU A 98 17.68 34.14 56.67
CA LEU A 98 18.68 35.06 56.11
C LEU A 98 18.16 35.63 54.77
N PRO A 99 18.26 36.95 54.52
CA PRO A 99 17.74 37.56 53.29
C PRO A 99 18.25 36.92 51.99
N GLY A 100 19.47 36.34 52.02
CA GLY A 100 20.02 35.59 50.89
C GLY A 100 19.26 34.30 50.57
N ILE A 101 18.81 33.56 51.58
CA ILE A 101 18.05 32.30 51.41
C ILE A 101 16.64 32.60 50.88
N VAL A 102 16.00 33.66 51.37
CA VAL A 102 14.68 34.10 50.88
C VAL A 102 14.76 34.46 49.39
N LYS A 103 15.79 35.21 48.99
CA LYS A 103 16.00 35.59 47.58
C LYS A 103 16.27 34.37 46.68
N GLU A 104 17.04 33.39 47.14
CA GLU A 104 17.27 32.15 46.37
C GLU A 104 16.00 31.30 46.24
N LEU A 105 15.19 31.22 47.30
CA LEU A 105 13.89 30.54 47.26
C LEU A 105 12.96 31.17 46.21
N GLU A 106 12.81 32.49 46.20
CA GLU A 106 12.01 33.20 45.20
C GLU A 106 12.47 32.90 43.77
N GLN A 107 13.79 32.90 43.51
CA GLN A 107 14.36 32.58 42.20
C GLN A 107 14.08 31.13 41.77
N TYR A 108 14.18 30.17 42.69
CA TYR A 108 13.88 28.78 42.37
C TYR A 108 12.37 28.55 42.17
N GLU A 109 11.52 29.21 42.95
CA GLU A 109 10.06 29.15 42.78
C GLU A 109 9.62 29.76 41.44
N GLU A 110 10.22 30.87 41.01
CA GLU A 110 9.99 31.46 39.69
C GLU A 110 10.36 30.47 38.57
N LYS A 111 11.54 29.84 38.65
CA LYS A 111 11.96 28.82 37.67
C LYS A 111 11.04 27.61 37.67
N ALA A 112 10.61 27.13 38.84
CA ALA A 112 9.64 26.04 38.95
C ALA A 112 8.30 26.42 38.31
N GLY A 113 7.83 27.65 38.51
CA GLY A 113 6.65 28.22 37.84
C GLY A 113 6.79 28.19 36.32
N LYS A 114 7.96 28.60 35.80
CA LYS A 114 8.26 28.55 34.35
C LYS A 114 8.18 27.13 33.80
N TYR A 115 8.78 26.12 34.46
CA TYR A 115 8.71 24.73 33.98
C TYR A 115 7.30 24.14 34.05
N LYS A 116 6.51 24.47 35.08
CA LYS A 116 5.09 24.09 35.15
C LYS A 116 4.29 24.68 34.00
N TYR A 117 4.52 25.95 33.67
CA TYR A 117 3.92 26.60 32.51
C TYR A 117 4.32 25.91 31.20
N MET A 118 5.60 25.59 31.01
CA MET A 118 6.06 24.88 29.80
C MET A 118 5.45 23.47 29.68
N LEU A 119 5.31 22.73 30.79
CA LEU A 119 4.63 21.43 30.81
C LEU A 119 3.16 21.54 30.41
N ALA A 120 2.44 22.56 30.90
CA ALA A 120 1.04 22.80 30.52
C ALA A 120 0.91 23.14 29.02
N GLN A 121 1.80 23.99 28.51
CA GLN A 121 1.80 24.33 27.08
C GLN A 121 2.16 23.14 26.20
N ASN A 122 3.07 22.28 26.65
CA ASN A 122 3.45 21.07 25.93
C ASN A 122 2.35 20.01 25.94
N ALA A 123 1.58 19.89 27.03
CA ALA A 123 0.38 19.04 27.05
C ALA A 123 -0.66 19.53 26.03
N LEU A 124 -0.81 20.85 25.88
CA LEU A 124 -1.67 21.47 24.87
C LEU A 124 -1.18 21.16 23.44
N VAL A 125 0.14 21.18 23.20
CA VAL A 125 0.74 20.75 21.92
C VAL A 125 0.32 19.31 21.58
N ILE A 126 0.51 18.37 22.52
CA ILE A 126 0.18 16.95 22.29
C ILE A 126 -1.32 16.77 21.98
N ALA A 127 -2.20 17.42 22.75
CA ALA A 127 -3.63 17.36 22.51
C ALA A 127 -4.03 17.90 21.13
N LYS A 128 -3.41 19.00 20.68
CA LYS A 128 -3.64 19.57 19.34
C LYS A 128 -3.14 18.65 18.23
N ILE A 129 -2.03 17.94 18.42
CA ILE A 129 -1.54 16.95 17.46
C ILE A 129 -2.57 15.83 17.27
N ASP A 130 -3.18 15.34 18.35
CA ASP A 130 -4.25 14.32 18.29
C ASP A 130 -5.52 14.84 17.60
N GLU A 131 -5.91 16.09 17.86
CA GLU A 131 -7.01 16.76 17.17
C GLU A 131 -6.74 16.85 15.66
N ILE A 132 -5.55 17.30 15.27
CA ILE A 132 -5.12 17.40 13.88
C ILE A 132 -5.13 16.02 13.20
N ASN A 133 -4.58 14.99 13.84
CA ASN A 133 -4.60 13.61 13.32
C ASN A 133 -6.04 13.14 13.07
N THR A 134 -6.95 13.41 14.01
CA THR A 134 -8.36 13.08 13.87
C THR A 134 -9.03 13.83 12.72
N LEU A 135 -8.73 15.12 12.55
CA LEU A 135 -9.23 15.94 11.44
C LEU A 135 -8.72 15.44 10.08
N ILE A 136 -7.44 15.09 9.98
CA ILE A 136 -6.82 14.51 8.77
C ILE A 136 -7.52 13.19 8.42
N LEU A 137 -7.71 12.29 9.38
CA LEU A 137 -8.40 11.01 9.16
C LEU A 137 -9.86 11.23 8.70
N LYS A 138 -10.59 12.14 9.34
CA LYS A 138 -11.97 12.48 8.98
C LYS A 138 -12.07 13.05 7.57
N LYS A 139 -11.15 13.94 7.19
CA LYS A 139 -11.09 14.52 5.84
C LYS A 139 -10.71 13.50 4.79
N ARG A 140 -9.68 12.68 5.02
CA ARG A 140 -9.31 11.58 4.13
C ARG A 140 -10.45 10.57 3.95
N ASN A 141 -11.19 10.26 5.01
CA ASN A 141 -12.35 9.37 4.91
C ASN A 141 -13.49 10.02 4.07
N ARG A 142 -13.76 11.32 4.27
CA ARG A 142 -14.71 12.07 3.43
C ARG A 142 -14.25 12.22 1.98
N GLU A 143 -12.96 12.43 1.73
CA GLU A 143 -12.37 12.49 0.39
C GLU A 143 -12.40 11.13 -0.28
N LEU A 144 -12.11 10.03 0.42
CA LEU A 144 -12.26 8.69 -0.13
C LEU A 144 -13.73 8.38 -0.46
N ILE A 145 -14.66 8.75 0.42
CA ILE A 145 -16.10 8.62 0.15
C ILE A 145 -16.51 9.52 -1.03
N ASN A 146 -15.99 10.75 -1.11
CA ASN A 146 -16.27 11.67 -2.21
C ASN A 146 -15.58 11.28 -3.52
N ASP A 147 -14.39 10.67 -3.52
CA ASP A 147 -13.70 10.16 -4.71
C ASP A 147 -14.34 8.84 -5.18
N ILE A 148 -14.88 8.03 -4.25
CA ILE A 148 -15.76 6.91 -4.59
C ILE A 148 -17.08 7.43 -5.21
N LEU A 149 -17.60 8.57 -4.73
CA LEU A 149 -18.84 9.17 -5.21
C LEU A 149 -18.68 10.11 -6.41
N VAL A 150 -17.47 10.61 -6.67
CA VAL A 150 -17.18 11.58 -7.73
C VAL A 150 -16.09 11.00 -8.62
N LYS A 151 -16.55 10.48 -9.76
CA LYS A 151 -15.77 10.12 -10.95
C LYS A 151 -15.11 8.72 -10.96
N GLN A 152 -15.81 7.74 -10.41
CA GLN A 152 -15.98 6.49 -11.14
C GLN A 152 -17.30 6.66 -11.94
N SER A 153 -17.23 6.60 -13.28
CA SER A 153 -18.44 6.57 -14.11
C SER A 153 -19.42 5.59 -13.49
N SER A 154 -20.60 6.09 -13.12
CA SER A 154 -21.59 5.37 -12.33
C SER A 154 -21.71 3.91 -12.79
N ILE A 155 -21.41 2.97 -11.88
CA ILE A 155 -21.61 1.53 -12.09
C ILE A 155 -23.12 1.21 -12.22
N PHE A 156 -23.98 2.17 -11.88
CA PHE A 156 -25.43 2.15 -12.08
C PHE A 156 -25.84 3.33 -12.96
N GLN A 157 -25.46 3.29 -14.24
CA GLN A 157 -26.19 4.00 -15.28
C GLN A 157 -27.20 2.99 -15.84
N PRO A 158 -28.46 2.96 -15.38
CA PRO A 158 -29.40 1.93 -15.81
C PRO A 158 -29.60 1.92 -17.32
N GLU A 159 -29.55 3.08 -17.97
CA GLU A 159 -29.60 3.19 -19.44
C GLU A 159 -28.34 2.63 -20.12
N GLU A 160 -27.13 3.04 -19.72
CA GLU A 160 -25.89 2.53 -20.33
C GLU A 160 -25.65 1.05 -19.98
N PHE A 161 -26.07 0.60 -18.81
CA PHE A 161 -26.08 -0.81 -18.42
C PHE A 161 -27.10 -1.60 -19.24
N TRP A 162 -28.31 -1.08 -19.49
CA TRP A 162 -29.26 -1.71 -20.40
C TRP A 162 -28.79 -1.67 -21.85
N HIS A 163 -28.20 -0.59 -22.32
CA HIS A 163 -27.60 -0.53 -23.66
C HIS A 163 -26.41 -1.49 -23.78
N SER A 164 -25.55 -1.59 -22.76
CA SER A 164 -24.46 -2.55 -22.70
C SER A 164 -24.96 -4.00 -22.60
N LEU A 165 -26.02 -4.27 -21.83
CA LEU A 165 -26.59 -5.62 -21.72
C LEU A 165 -27.36 -6.02 -22.98
N LEU A 166 -28.10 -5.10 -23.61
CA LEU A 166 -28.79 -5.34 -24.88
C LEU A 166 -27.80 -5.48 -26.03
N SER A 167 -26.73 -4.68 -26.07
CA SER A 167 -25.64 -4.83 -27.05
C SER A 167 -24.82 -6.09 -26.80
N PHE A 168 -24.61 -6.49 -25.55
CA PHE A 168 -24.09 -7.81 -25.20
C PHE A 168 -25.02 -8.93 -25.66
N GLY A 169 -26.34 -8.75 -25.56
CA GLY A 169 -27.35 -9.65 -26.11
C GLY A 169 -27.25 -9.79 -27.64
N GLY A 170 -27.09 -8.67 -28.35
CA GLY A 170 -26.81 -8.64 -29.79
C GLY A 170 -25.50 -9.36 -30.14
N PHE A 171 -24.45 -9.11 -29.36
CA PHE A 171 -23.16 -9.79 -29.50
C PHE A 171 -23.25 -11.30 -29.22
N LEU A 172 -24.02 -11.75 -28.22
CA LEU A 172 -24.26 -13.17 -27.96
C LEU A 172 -25.02 -13.82 -29.11
N GLN A 173 -26.01 -13.13 -29.69
CA GLN A 173 -26.72 -13.61 -30.87
C GLN A 173 -25.77 -13.71 -32.08
N GLU A 174 -24.90 -12.72 -32.28
CA GLU A 174 -23.86 -12.76 -33.31
C GLU A 174 -22.89 -13.92 -33.08
N ILE A 175 -22.43 -14.17 -31.86
CA ILE A 175 -21.58 -15.33 -31.54
C ILE A 175 -22.29 -16.65 -31.85
N LEU A 176 -23.56 -16.79 -31.45
CA LEU A 176 -24.30 -18.05 -31.61
C LEU A 176 -24.60 -18.36 -33.08
N VAL A 177 -24.84 -17.33 -33.89
CA VAL A 177 -25.20 -17.48 -35.31
C VAL A 177 -23.97 -17.39 -36.22
N SER A 178 -22.84 -16.82 -35.77
CA SER A 178 -21.60 -16.66 -36.54
C SER A 178 -21.07 -17.97 -37.16
N PRO A 179 -21.02 -19.12 -36.45
CA PRO A 179 -20.63 -20.40 -37.05
C PRO A 179 -21.58 -20.82 -38.20
N PHE A 180 -22.89 -20.63 -38.02
CA PHE A 180 -23.90 -20.97 -39.01
C PHE A 180 -23.85 -20.04 -40.23
N ASN A 181 -23.66 -18.74 -40.01
CA ASN A 181 -23.53 -17.75 -41.07
C ASN A 181 -22.26 -17.96 -41.89
N TRP A 182 -21.16 -18.30 -41.25
CA TRP A 182 -19.92 -18.69 -41.94
C TRP A 182 -20.15 -19.95 -42.79
N TYR A 183 -20.69 -21.03 -42.22
CA TYR A 183 -20.90 -22.29 -42.94
C TYR A 183 -21.85 -22.14 -44.14
N LYS A 184 -22.88 -21.30 -44.04
CA LYS A 184 -23.81 -21.01 -45.15
C LYS A 184 -23.16 -20.27 -46.32
N LYS A 185 -22.13 -19.44 -46.05
CA LYS A 185 -21.39 -18.69 -47.08
C LYS A 185 -20.42 -19.55 -47.90
N LEU A 186 -20.16 -20.79 -47.47
CA LEU A 186 -19.23 -21.71 -48.15
C LEU A 186 -19.87 -22.39 -49.37
N THR A 187 -19.08 -22.52 -50.44
CA THR A 187 -19.43 -23.35 -51.61
C THR A 187 -19.50 -24.84 -51.22
N PRO A 188 -20.15 -25.70 -52.03
CA PRO A 188 -20.25 -27.13 -51.72
C PRO A 188 -18.88 -27.80 -51.48
N GLU A 189 -17.86 -27.46 -52.28
CA GLU A 189 -16.49 -27.96 -52.11
C GLU A 189 -15.82 -27.44 -50.83
N GLN A 190 -16.05 -26.18 -50.46
CA GLN A 190 -15.52 -25.60 -49.22
C GLN A 190 -16.15 -26.21 -47.96
N ARG A 191 -17.40 -26.68 -48.04
CA ARG A 191 -18.08 -27.36 -46.92
C ARG A 191 -17.47 -28.72 -46.61
N GLU A 192 -17.09 -29.48 -47.63
CA GLU A 192 -16.41 -30.77 -47.46
C GLU A 192 -15.03 -30.56 -46.83
N ASN A 193 -14.29 -29.55 -47.30
CA ASN A 193 -13.00 -29.17 -46.70
C ASN A 193 -13.16 -28.69 -45.25
N ALA A 194 -14.24 -27.96 -44.93
CA ALA A 194 -14.56 -27.55 -43.56
C ALA A 194 -14.89 -28.73 -42.63
N LEU A 195 -15.60 -29.75 -43.11
CA LEU A 195 -15.87 -30.96 -42.33
C LEU A 195 -14.58 -31.74 -42.05
N ASN A 196 -13.71 -31.87 -43.06
CA ASN A 196 -12.40 -32.51 -42.90
C ASN A 196 -11.48 -31.73 -41.95
N SER A 197 -11.51 -30.40 -42.00
CA SER A 197 -10.74 -29.57 -41.07
C SER A 197 -11.28 -29.63 -39.64
N LEU A 198 -12.60 -29.76 -39.45
CA LEU A 198 -13.20 -30.01 -38.13
C LEU A 198 -12.84 -31.39 -37.58
N ALA A 199 -12.78 -32.42 -38.44
CA ALA A 199 -12.27 -33.74 -38.04
C ALA A 199 -10.80 -33.66 -37.60
N MET A 200 -9.97 -32.89 -38.32
CA MET A 200 -8.59 -32.62 -37.95
C MET A 200 -8.49 -31.87 -36.61
N LEU A 201 -9.37 -30.90 -36.35
CA LEU A 201 -9.47 -30.22 -35.06
C LEU A 201 -9.82 -31.19 -33.94
N ALA A 202 -10.82 -32.06 -34.14
CA ALA A 202 -11.22 -33.07 -33.17
C ALA A 202 -10.05 -34.03 -32.85
N PHE A 203 -9.30 -34.43 -33.87
CA PHE A 203 -8.09 -35.23 -33.70
C PHE A 203 -7.00 -34.48 -32.92
N MET A 204 -6.69 -33.23 -33.27
CA MET A 204 -5.72 -32.40 -32.55
C MET A 204 -6.12 -32.17 -31.09
N LEU A 205 -7.41 -31.94 -30.82
CA LEU A 205 -7.94 -31.83 -29.46
C LEU A 205 -7.77 -33.14 -28.69
N ALA A 206 -8.07 -34.29 -29.29
CA ALA A 206 -7.88 -35.58 -28.66
C ALA A 206 -6.40 -35.81 -28.28
N VAL A 207 -5.48 -35.56 -29.21
CA VAL A 207 -4.03 -35.68 -28.98
C VAL A 207 -3.56 -34.70 -27.89
N ALA A 208 -3.98 -33.44 -27.97
CA ALA A 208 -3.62 -32.41 -27.01
C ALA A 208 -4.14 -32.72 -25.59
N LEU A 209 -5.36 -33.25 -25.48
CA LEU A 209 -5.94 -33.68 -24.20
C LEU A 209 -5.19 -34.87 -23.62
N ILE A 210 -4.86 -35.89 -24.43
CA ILE A 210 -4.08 -37.04 -23.98
C ILE A 210 -2.71 -36.56 -23.46
N ALA A 211 -2.02 -35.72 -24.22
CA ALA A 211 -0.74 -35.13 -23.80
C ALA A 211 -0.88 -34.34 -22.50
N ALA A 212 -1.92 -33.51 -22.37
CA ALA A 212 -2.17 -32.73 -21.16
C ALA A 212 -2.44 -33.60 -19.93
N VAL A 213 -3.19 -34.69 -20.08
CA VAL A 213 -3.47 -35.64 -18.98
C VAL A 213 -2.18 -36.36 -18.56
N ILE A 214 -1.34 -36.75 -19.50
CA ILE A 214 -0.03 -37.36 -19.22
C ILE A 214 0.87 -36.37 -18.48
N ILE A 215 1.01 -35.15 -19.00
CA ILE A 215 1.82 -34.08 -18.40
C ILE A 215 1.32 -33.76 -16.98
N LYS A 216 0.01 -33.58 -16.81
CA LYS A 216 -0.61 -33.35 -15.49
C LYS A 216 -0.29 -34.48 -14.52
N SER A 217 -0.44 -35.74 -14.96
CA SER A 217 -0.20 -36.90 -14.11
C SER A 217 1.28 -37.01 -13.72
N PHE A 218 2.19 -36.74 -14.66
CA PHE A 218 3.62 -36.70 -14.41
C PHE A 218 4.00 -35.62 -13.40
N ILE A 219 3.49 -34.40 -13.57
CA ILE A 219 3.76 -33.28 -12.65
C ILE A 219 3.23 -33.59 -11.25
N LEU A 220 2.00 -34.08 -11.12
CA LEU A 220 1.43 -34.41 -9.81
C LEU A 220 2.17 -35.55 -9.12
N ARG A 221 2.68 -36.53 -9.87
CA ARG A 221 3.40 -37.69 -9.32
C ARG A 221 4.82 -37.38 -8.86
N HIS A 222 5.52 -36.48 -9.54
CA HIS A 222 6.93 -36.16 -9.23
C HIS A 222 7.14 -34.84 -8.50
N TYR A 223 6.27 -33.86 -8.71
CA TYR A 223 6.46 -32.47 -8.26
C TYR A 223 5.27 -31.93 -7.46
N GLY A 224 4.24 -32.75 -7.22
CA GLY A 224 3.11 -32.43 -6.34
C GLY A 224 3.50 -32.40 -4.86
N TYR A 225 2.51 -32.24 -3.98
CA TYR A 225 2.75 -32.29 -2.54
C TYR A 225 3.27 -33.67 -2.12
N ASN A 226 4.46 -33.70 -1.51
CA ASN A 226 5.00 -34.90 -0.91
C ASN A 226 4.38 -35.09 0.48
N LEU A 227 3.55 -36.13 0.62
CA LEU A 227 2.84 -36.46 1.86
C LEU A 227 3.74 -37.21 2.88
N ASP A 228 4.92 -37.66 2.45
CA ASP A 228 5.86 -38.37 3.32
C ASP A 228 6.65 -37.41 4.24
N ILE A 229 6.51 -36.10 4.04
CA ILE A 229 7.14 -35.05 4.85
C ILE A 229 6.08 -34.46 5.79
N SER A 230 6.18 -34.78 7.08
CA SER A 230 5.21 -34.36 8.10
C SER A 230 5.15 -32.84 8.32
N VAL A 231 6.25 -32.11 8.10
CA VAL A 231 6.32 -30.64 8.22
C VAL A 231 7.09 -30.03 7.05
N PRO A 232 6.45 -29.81 5.89
CA PRO A 232 7.13 -29.28 4.72
C PRO A 232 7.48 -27.80 4.89
N SER A 233 8.67 -27.41 4.45
CA SER A 233 9.14 -26.02 4.54
C SER A 233 8.37 -25.09 3.60
N TYR A 234 8.35 -23.80 3.91
CA TYR A 234 7.62 -22.80 3.11
C TYR A 234 8.02 -22.82 1.62
N GLY A 235 9.33 -22.96 1.32
CA GLY A 235 9.82 -23.06 -0.05
C GLY A 235 9.35 -24.33 -0.78
N GLN A 236 9.20 -25.46 -0.08
CA GLN A 236 8.66 -26.69 -0.65
C GLN A 236 7.16 -26.56 -0.96
N LYS A 237 6.40 -25.90 -0.07
CA LYS A 237 4.98 -25.59 -0.30
C LYS A 237 4.79 -24.68 -1.51
N PHE A 238 5.61 -23.64 -1.62
CA PHE A 238 5.59 -22.72 -2.77
C PHE A 238 5.93 -23.43 -4.08
N LYS A 239 7.02 -24.21 -4.11
CA LYS A 239 7.42 -24.99 -5.29
C LYS A 239 6.31 -25.97 -5.73
N ALA A 240 5.72 -26.71 -4.79
CA ALA A 240 4.62 -27.62 -5.09
C ALA A 240 3.36 -26.89 -5.60
N ALA A 241 3.04 -25.72 -5.03
CA ALA A 241 1.92 -24.90 -5.48
C ALA A 241 2.10 -24.42 -6.94
N VAL A 242 3.31 -24.03 -7.33
CA VAL A 242 3.64 -23.66 -8.72
C VAL A 242 3.44 -24.85 -9.67
N TRP A 243 3.91 -26.04 -9.30
CA TRP A 243 3.72 -27.24 -10.13
C TRP A 243 2.26 -27.66 -10.24
N ILE A 244 1.48 -27.52 -9.16
CA ILE A 244 0.04 -27.80 -9.16
C ILE A 244 -0.73 -26.78 -10.00
N PHE A 245 -0.31 -25.52 -9.98
CA PHE A 245 -0.85 -24.49 -10.88
C PHE A 245 -0.66 -24.89 -12.35
N ILE A 246 0.56 -25.28 -12.73
CA ILE A 246 0.88 -25.74 -14.10
C ILE A 246 0.06 -26.98 -14.45
N ALA A 247 -0.01 -27.97 -13.55
CA ALA A 247 -0.76 -29.21 -13.78
C ALA A 247 -2.29 -28.96 -13.93
N LYS A 248 -2.85 -28.02 -13.17
CA LYS A 248 -4.26 -27.62 -13.28
C LYS A 248 -4.53 -26.81 -14.55
N GLY A 249 -3.57 -25.99 -14.99
CA GLY A 249 -3.65 -25.21 -16.23
C GLY A 249 -3.40 -26.01 -17.52
N ALA A 250 -2.73 -27.17 -17.44
CA ALA A 250 -2.30 -27.93 -18.62
C ALA A 250 -3.43 -28.34 -19.57
N ILE A 251 -4.57 -28.81 -19.04
CA ILE A 251 -5.72 -29.25 -19.85
C ILE A 251 -6.33 -28.06 -20.60
N ALA A 252 -6.50 -26.93 -19.90
CA ALA A 252 -7.01 -25.69 -20.47
C ALA A 252 -6.08 -25.19 -21.60
N ALA A 253 -4.79 -25.08 -21.31
CA ALA A 253 -3.79 -24.62 -22.26
C ALA A 253 -3.72 -25.50 -23.51
N ALA A 254 -3.87 -26.81 -23.36
CA ALA A 254 -3.87 -27.76 -24.48
C ALA A 254 -5.08 -27.59 -25.41
N ILE A 255 -6.28 -27.38 -24.86
CA ILE A 255 -7.49 -27.11 -25.66
C ILE A 255 -7.31 -25.81 -26.47
N ILE A 256 -6.80 -24.76 -25.83
CA ILE A 256 -6.59 -23.47 -26.48
C ILE A 256 -5.49 -23.54 -27.54
N ALA A 257 -4.38 -24.22 -27.24
CA ALA A 257 -3.28 -24.38 -28.18
C ALA A 257 -3.71 -25.17 -29.43
N ALA A 258 -4.48 -26.25 -29.27
CA ALA A 258 -5.03 -27.01 -30.39
C ALA A 258 -5.97 -26.16 -31.26
N LEU A 259 -6.82 -25.34 -30.63
CA LEU A 259 -7.77 -24.48 -31.32
C LEU A 259 -7.08 -23.31 -32.06
N LEU A 260 -6.07 -22.67 -31.46
CA LEU A 260 -5.28 -21.62 -32.12
C LEU A 260 -4.43 -22.18 -33.26
N MET A 261 -3.79 -23.34 -33.05
CA MET A 261 -3.01 -24.00 -34.10
C MET A 261 -3.88 -24.41 -35.29
N TRP A 262 -5.12 -24.83 -35.04
CA TRP A 262 -6.08 -25.11 -36.12
C TRP A 262 -6.47 -23.84 -36.88
N LEU A 263 -6.78 -22.75 -36.18
CA LEU A 263 -7.12 -21.46 -36.78
C LEU A 263 -6.01 -20.90 -37.69
N GLU A 264 -4.74 -21.11 -37.33
CA GLU A 264 -3.60 -20.67 -38.15
C GLU A 264 -3.37 -21.54 -39.39
N ARG A 265 -3.74 -22.82 -39.33
CA ARG A 265 -3.54 -23.79 -40.42
C ARG A 265 -4.68 -23.80 -41.42
N PHE A 266 -5.88 -23.41 -41.03
CA PHE A 266 -7.05 -23.47 -41.90
C PHE A 266 -7.23 -22.15 -42.69
N GLU A 267 -6.85 -22.16 -43.96
CA GLU A 267 -6.83 -20.96 -44.82
C GLU A 267 -8.21 -20.30 -44.96
N LEU A 268 -9.29 -21.09 -44.96
CA LEU A 268 -10.67 -20.59 -45.03
C LEU A 268 -11.10 -19.77 -43.80
N MET A 269 -10.30 -19.79 -42.73
CA MET A 269 -10.54 -19.04 -41.50
C MET A 269 -9.68 -17.78 -41.37
N LYS A 270 -8.51 -17.68 -42.03
CA LYS A 270 -7.48 -16.66 -41.70
C LYS A 270 -7.97 -15.21 -41.69
N ASP A 271 -8.91 -14.87 -42.57
CA ASP A 271 -9.47 -13.51 -42.72
C ASP A 271 -10.98 -13.43 -42.41
N SER A 272 -11.55 -14.49 -41.81
CA SER A 272 -12.98 -14.50 -41.47
C SER A 272 -13.25 -13.80 -40.15
N GLU A 273 -14.36 -13.04 -40.08
CA GLU A 273 -14.88 -12.47 -38.84
C GLU A 273 -15.08 -13.53 -37.75
N PHE A 274 -15.46 -14.75 -38.16
CA PHE A 274 -15.61 -15.90 -37.28
C PHE A 274 -14.29 -16.30 -36.62
N ALA A 275 -13.17 -16.31 -37.35
CA ALA A 275 -11.86 -16.60 -36.76
C ALA A 275 -11.38 -15.52 -35.79
N ILE A 276 -11.69 -14.26 -36.05
CA ILE A 276 -11.39 -13.15 -35.12
C ILE A 276 -12.17 -13.38 -33.82
N LEU A 277 -13.47 -13.66 -33.90
CA LEU A 277 -14.30 -14.00 -32.73
C LEU A 277 -13.76 -15.23 -31.98
N LEU A 278 -13.35 -16.27 -32.69
CA LEU A 278 -12.83 -17.49 -32.08
C LEU A 278 -11.48 -17.25 -31.36
N LYS A 279 -10.60 -16.40 -31.92
CA LYS A 279 -9.34 -15.98 -31.28
C LYS A 279 -9.60 -15.17 -30.02
N ILE A 280 -10.53 -14.22 -30.06
CA ILE A 280 -10.91 -13.40 -28.90
C ILE A 280 -11.49 -14.30 -27.81
N PHE A 281 -12.42 -15.19 -28.16
CA PHE A 281 -13.00 -16.14 -27.23
C PHE A 281 -11.94 -17.05 -26.59
N ALA A 282 -11.01 -17.59 -27.40
CA ALA A 282 -9.91 -18.41 -26.91
C ALA A 282 -9.01 -17.66 -25.92
N ALA A 283 -8.73 -16.37 -26.17
CA ALA A 283 -7.92 -15.53 -25.29
C ALA A 283 -8.62 -15.26 -23.94
N TYR A 284 -9.92 -14.94 -23.96
CA TYR A 284 -10.70 -14.76 -22.72
C TYR A 284 -10.83 -16.05 -21.92
N LEU A 285 -11.05 -17.18 -22.60
CA LEU A 285 -11.13 -18.50 -21.98
C LEU A 285 -9.79 -18.92 -21.37
N LEU A 286 -8.67 -18.58 -22.02
CA LEU A 286 -7.32 -18.73 -21.46
C LEU A 286 -7.15 -17.92 -20.18
N TYR A 287 -7.51 -16.64 -20.21
CA TYR A 287 -7.40 -15.75 -19.05
C TYR A 287 -8.23 -16.26 -17.87
N PHE A 288 -9.48 -16.65 -18.13
CA PHE A 288 -10.37 -17.22 -17.13
C PHE A 288 -9.82 -18.52 -16.52
N LEU A 289 -9.28 -19.43 -17.34
CA LEU A 289 -8.76 -20.70 -16.86
C LEU A 289 -7.44 -20.55 -16.10
N ILE A 290 -6.57 -19.61 -16.49
CA ILE A 290 -5.37 -19.24 -15.74
C ILE A 290 -5.76 -18.65 -14.38
N PHE A 291 -6.71 -17.71 -14.36
CA PHE A 291 -7.19 -17.11 -13.12
C PHE A 291 -7.79 -18.16 -12.18
N ARG A 292 -8.64 -19.06 -12.70
CA ARG A 292 -9.19 -20.19 -11.93
C ARG A 292 -8.10 -21.11 -11.40
N ALA A 293 -7.08 -21.43 -12.22
CA ALA A 293 -5.96 -22.25 -11.79
C ALA A 293 -5.15 -21.57 -10.68
N ALA A 294 -4.96 -20.24 -10.74
CA ALA A 294 -4.27 -19.46 -9.73
C ALA A 294 -5.02 -19.48 -8.40
N VAL A 295 -6.33 -19.24 -8.42
CA VAL A 295 -7.20 -19.36 -7.24
C VAL A 295 -7.09 -20.78 -6.65
N LEU A 296 -7.22 -21.81 -7.48
CA LEU A 296 -7.15 -23.21 -7.04
C LEU A 296 -5.76 -23.67 -6.58
N ALA A 297 -4.69 -22.94 -6.90
CA ALA A 297 -3.34 -23.20 -6.42
C ALA A 297 -3.07 -22.45 -5.11
N SER A 298 -3.50 -21.19 -5.01
CA SER A 298 -3.38 -20.35 -3.81
C SER A 298 -4.23 -20.86 -2.64
N PHE A 299 -5.42 -21.40 -2.93
CA PHE A 299 -6.35 -21.92 -1.91
C PHE A 299 -6.33 -23.44 -1.75
N ALA A 300 -5.38 -24.17 -2.36
CA ALA A 300 -5.29 -25.62 -2.17
C ALA A 300 -4.93 -25.94 -0.70
N PRO A 301 -5.87 -26.44 0.13
CA PRO A 301 -5.58 -26.80 1.50
C PRO A 301 -5.09 -28.25 1.47
N LYS A 302 -3.79 -28.46 1.60
CA LYS A 302 -3.24 -29.75 2.03
C LYS A 302 -2.13 -29.46 3.04
N ASN A 303 -2.55 -29.21 4.27
CA ASN A 303 -1.96 -29.93 5.39
C ASN A 303 -2.74 -31.24 5.52
#